data_AF-A0A952TMK3-F1
#
_entry.id   AF-A0A952TMK3-F1
#
_cell.length_a   1.000
_cell.length_b   1.000
_cell.length_c   1.000
_cell.angle_alpha   90.00
_cell.angle_beta   90.00
_cell.angle_gamma   90.00
#
_symmetry.space_group_name_H-M   'P 1'
#
loop_
_entity.id
_entity.type
_entity.pdbx_description
1 polymer ?
#
loop_
_entity_poly.entity_id
_entity_poly.type
_entity_poly.pdbx_seq_one_letter_code
_entity_poly.pdbx_strand_id
1 'polypeptide(L)'
;MNKEKTLALIGAVFGGFAVVAQYYLILENRVVDPFETTVRFFSFFTILTNALVALFFTFQLVKTDSWLGRQFARPGVSTALTVYIFVVGAVYFFLLRHLWTPTGLQRVVDEILHSVMPVLMLVYWFGFEAKRPVRWTKIPSWLLFPTGYLIYVLVRGSYAEWYPYPFVDAAKLSPAQLGGNIFGLVGLFAVLAFLFVGIGKIMARRRSPGEFFYMILKAPRAQVFRALTDAQAIARWRVPEGMRSEIHEFEARPGGRFRISLIYEQKDLAGKSSEHADTYHGRFQEWLENEKIVEVSEFESEDPGFKGEMVMTYRLRAIPEGTELTATHAGLPRGIKPEDNEAGWTMSLAKLKAFVERS
;
A
#
# COMPACT_ATOMS: atom_id res chain seq x y z
N MET A 1 4.70 12.23 -14.35
CA MET A 1 4.06 11.26 -13.43
C MET A 1 5.10 10.78 -12.42
N ASN A 2 4.76 10.62 -11.14
CA ASN A 2 5.75 10.18 -10.13
C ASN A 2 6.09 8.67 -10.30
N LYS A 3 7.20 8.20 -9.70
CA LYS A 3 7.69 6.82 -9.87
C LYS A 3 6.65 5.75 -9.49
N GLU A 4 5.87 6.00 -8.44
CA GLU A 4 4.79 5.12 -7.97
C GLU A 4 3.70 4.93 -9.05
N LYS A 5 3.16 6.04 -9.56
CA LYS A 5 2.14 6.00 -10.62
C LYS A 5 2.70 5.47 -11.94
N THR A 6 3.97 5.69 -12.25
CA THR A 6 4.63 5.09 -13.42
C THR A 6 4.66 3.57 -13.33
N LEU A 7 5.09 3.02 -12.19
CA LEU A 7 5.11 1.55 -12.00
C LEU A 7 3.70 0.96 -12.01
N ALA A 8 2.72 1.66 -11.41
CA ALA A 8 1.33 1.23 -11.49
C ALA A 8 0.79 1.24 -12.93
N LEU A 9 1.13 2.24 -13.74
CA LEU A 9 0.72 2.27 -15.15
C LEU A 9 1.29 1.09 -15.93
N ILE A 10 2.58 0.82 -15.75
CA ILE A 10 3.25 -0.31 -16.42
C ILE A 10 2.60 -1.64 -15.99
N GLY A 11 2.36 -1.82 -14.69
CA GLY A 11 1.72 -3.03 -14.17
C GLY A 11 0.27 -3.22 -14.64
N ALA A 12 -0.51 -2.15 -14.72
CA ALA A 12 -1.87 -2.20 -15.24
C ALA A 12 -1.90 -2.56 -16.74
N VAL A 13 -1.03 -1.94 -17.54
CA VAL A 13 -0.95 -2.19 -18.98
C VAL A 13 -0.45 -3.60 -19.28
N PHE A 14 0.68 -4.02 -18.70
CA PHE A 14 1.21 -5.37 -18.96
C PHE A 14 0.31 -6.46 -18.41
N GLY A 15 -0.19 -6.31 -17.18
CA GLY A 15 -1.10 -7.29 -16.60
C GLY A 15 -2.41 -7.41 -17.38
N GLY A 16 -3.02 -6.27 -17.74
CA GLY A 16 -4.24 -6.24 -18.54
C GLY A 16 -4.03 -6.84 -19.94
N PHE A 17 -2.97 -6.43 -20.63
CA PHE A 17 -2.60 -6.98 -21.93
C PHE A 17 -2.40 -8.50 -21.85
N ALA A 18 -1.59 -8.99 -20.92
CA ALA A 18 -1.25 -10.41 -20.85
C ALA A 18 -2.46 -11.29 -20.51
N VAL A 19 -3.35 -10.85 -19.61
CA VAL A 19 -4.59 -11.57 -19.30
C VAL A 19 -5.50 -11.64 -20.53
N VAL A 20 -5.71 -10.52 -21.23
CA VAL A 20 -6.57 -10.46 -22.43
C VAL A 20 -5.97 -11.25 -23.59
N ALA A 21 -4.66 -11.09 -23.84
CA ALA A 21 -3.95 -11.81 -24.88
C ALA A 21 -3.94 -13.32 -24.61
N GLN A 22 -3.76 -13.75 -23.36
CA GLN A 22 -3.84 -15.17 -23.00
C GLN A 22 -5.24 -15.73 -23.21
N TYR A 23 -6.29 -14.96 -22.95
CA TYR A 23 -7.67 -15.37 -23.23
C TYR A 23 -7.92 -15.54 -24.73
N TYR A 24 -7.45 -14.59 -25.54
CA TYR A 24 -7.50 -14.70 -27.00
C TYR A 24 -6.76 -15.95 -27.50
N LEU A 25 -5.52 -16.16 -27.05
CA LEU A 25 -4.69 -17.29 -27.46
C LEU A 25 -5.29 -18.64 -27.08
N ILE A 26 -5.92 -18.76 -25.90
CA ILE A 26 -6.54 -20.03 -25.49
C ILE A 26 -7.83 -20.32 -26.28
N LEU A 27 -8.55 -19.29 -26.71
CA LEU A 27 -9.74 -19.46 -27.57
C LEU A 27 -9.35 -19.81 -29.01
N GLU A 28 -8.29 -19.21 -29.52
CA GLU A 28 -7.75 -19.51 -30.85
C GLU A 28 -7.26 -20.97 -30.92
N ASN A 29 -6.55 -21.42 -29.88
CA ASN A 29 -5.98 -22.77 -29.78
C ASN A 29 -6.86 -23.76 -28.99
N ARG A 30 -8.16 -23.48 -28.90
CA ARG A 30 -9.08 -24.29 -28.08
C ARG A 30 -9.19 -25.72 -28.59
N VAL A 31 -9.25 -26.67 -27.66
CA VAL A 31 -9.47 -28.10 -27.92
C VAL A 31 -10.84 -28.59 -27.44
N VAL A 32 -11.61 -27.70 -26.84
CA VAL A 32 -12.96 -27.90 -26.30
C VAL A 32 -13.83 -26.73 -26.73
N ASP A 33 -15.12 -26.77 -26.42
CA ASP A 33 -16.04 -25.69 -26.77
C ASP A 33 -15.64 -24.36 -26.09
N PRO A 34 -16.10 -23.20 -26.61
CA PRO A 34 -15.72 -21.89 -26.09
C PRO A 34 -16.09 -21.67 -24.62
N PHE A 35 -17.20 -22.25 -24.16
CA PHE A 35 -17.62 -22.08 -22.77
C PHE A 35 -16.68 -22.83 -21.84
N GLU A 36 -16.43 -24.11 -22.08
CA GLU A 36 -15.48 -24.91 -21.31
C GLU A 36 -14.06 -24.34 -21.38
N THR A 37 -13.64 -23.81 -22.53
CA THR A 37 -12.34 -23.12 -22.69
C THR A 37 -12.24 -21.91 -21.77
N THR A 38 -13.32 -21.12 -21.67
CA THR A 38 -13.42 -19.97 -20.77
C THR A 38 -13.33 -20.41 -19.31
N VAL A 39 -14.01 -21.50 -18.93
CA VAL A 39 -13.91 -22.05 -17.58
C VAL A 39 -12.48 -22.52 -17.29
N ARG A 40 -11.81 -23.21 -18.23
CA ARG A 40 -10.40 -23.61 -18.08
C ARG A 40 -9.48 -22.41 -17.92
N PHE A 41 -9.70 -21.34 -18.68
CA PHE A 41 -8.93 -20.10 -18.54
C PHE A 41 -9.01 -19.52 -17.12
N PHE A 42 -10.21 -19.40 -16.55
CA PHE A 42 -10.39 -18.93 -15.17
C PHE A 42 -10.04 -19.97 -14.10
N SER A 43 -9.77 -21.23 -14.49
CA SER A 43 -9.30 -22.28 -13.59
C SER A 43 -7.79 -22.23 -13.33
N PHE A 44 -7.04 -21.32 -13.97
CA PHE A 44 -5.62 -21.11 -13.68
C PHE A 44 -5.43 -20.05 -12.58
N PHE A 45 -4.83 -20.45 -11.46
CA PHE A 45 -4.37 -19.52 -10.40
C PHE A 45 -3.53 -18.35 -10.94
N THR A 46 -2.67 -18.61 -11.95
CA THR A 46 -1.87 -17.57 -12.63
C THR A 46 -2.77 -16.47 -13.19
N ILE A 47 -3.87 -16.81 -13.85
CA ILE A 47 -4.80 -15.86 -14.48
C ILE A 47 -5.54 -15.05 -13.42
N LEU A 48 -6.12 -15.73 -12.43
CA LEU A 48 -6.83 -15.06 -11.34
C LEU A 48 -5.92 -14.07 -10.60
N THR A 49 -4.68 -14.48 -10.30
CA THR A 49 -3.72 -13.64 -9.57
C THR A 49 -3.22 -12.48 -10.42
N ASN A 50 -2.88 -12.69 -11.69
CA ASN A 50 -2.46 -11.61 -12.58
C ASN A 50 -3.59 -10.60 -12.82
N ALA A 51 -4.84 -11.06 -12.97
CA ALA A 51 -6.00 -10.18 -13.07
C ALA A 51 -6.17 -9.32 -11.80
N LEU A 52 -6.06 -9.92 -10.62
CA LEU A 52 -6.11 -9.18 -9.34
C LEU A 52 -4.97 -8.16 -9.21
N VAL A 53 -3.75 -8.50 -9.63
CA VAL A 53 -2.60 -7.57 -9.60
C VAL A 53 -2.79 -6.44 -10.63
N ALA A 54 -3.28 -6.73 -11.83
CA ALA A 54 -3.59 -5.72 -12.84
C ALA A 54 -4.69 -4.75 -12.36
N LEU A 55 -5.73 -5.28 -11.73
CA LEU A 55 -6.78 -4.48 -11.09
C LEU A 55 -6.21 -3.62 -9.96
N PHE A 56 -5.40 -4.20 -9.07
CA PHE A 56 -4.74 -3.47 -8.00
C PHE A 56 -3.97 -2.27 -8.55
N PHE A 57 -3.17 -2.46 -9.59
CA PHE A 57 -2.42 -1.38 -10.24
C PHE A 57 -3.33 -0.33 -10.88
N THR A 58 -4.41 -0.76 -11.54
CA THR A 58 -5.41 0.16 -12.11
C THR A 58 -6.01 1.05 -11.02
N PHE A 59 -6.34 0.50 -9.85
CA PHE A 59 -6.85 1.27 -8.72
C PHE A 59 -5.81 2.17 -8.02
N GLN A 60 -4.51 2.04 -8.32
CA GLN A 60 -3.51 3.05 -7.90
C GLN A 60 -3.50 4.28 -8.80
N LEU A 61 -4.03 4.15 -10.03
CA LEU A 61 -4.07 5.23 -11.03
C LEU A 61 -5.37 6.02 -10.97
N VAL A 62 -6.47 5.33 -10.69
CA VAL A 62 -7.81 5.93 -10.68
C VAL A 62 -8.09 6.60 -9.34
N LYS A 63 -8.43 7.89 -9.39
CA LYS A 63 -8.94 8.64 -8.24
C LYS A 63 -10.39 8.24 -7.96
N THR A 64 -10.58 7.17 -7.18
CA THR A 64 -11.92 6.68 -6.88
C THR A 64 -12.04 6.25 -5.42
N ASP A 65 -13.13 6.69 -4.80
CA ASP A 65 -13.56 6.19 -3.50
C ASP A 65 -14.59 5.05 -3.69
N SER A 66 -14.63 4.38 -4.85
CA SER A 66 -15.52 3.22 -5.10
C SER A 66 -15.28 2.09 -4.10
N TRP A 67 -16.27 1.20 -3.94
CA TRP A 67 -16.15 0.06 -3.04
C TRP A 67 -14.89 -0.77 -3.34
N LEU A 68 -14.66 -1.12 -4.61
CA LEU A 68 -13.46 -1.85 -5.05
C LEU A 68 -12.16 -1.08 -4.79
N GLY A 69 -12.11 0.21 -5.13
CA GLY A 69 -10.94 1.05 -4.87
C GLY A 69 -10.55 1.05 -3.40
N ARG A 70 -11.54 1.18 -2.51
CA ARG A 70 -11.33 1.06 -1.05
C ARG A 70 -10.86 -0.33 -0.65
N GLN A 71 -11.38 -1.42 -1.24
CA GLN A 71 -10.90 -2.77 -0.95
C GLN A 71 -9.41 -2.92 -1.29
N PHE A 72 -8.99 -2.52 -2.50
CA PHE A 72 -7.59 -2.60 -2.93
C PHE A 72 -6.66 -1.65 -2.16
N ALA A 73 -7.21 -0.59 -1.58
CA ALA A 73 -6.49 0.34 -0.72
C ALA A 73 -6.27 -0.16 0.71
N ARG A 74 -6.95 -1.24 1.15
CA ARG A 74 -6.83 -1.73 2.52
C ARG A 74 -5.40 -2.14 2.86
N PRO A 75 -4.92 -1.80 4.07
CA PRO A 75 -3.64 -2.27 4.57
C PRO A 75 -3.52 -3.80 4.48
N GLY A 76 -2.44 -4.27 3.84
CA GLY A 76 -2.11 -5.68 3.69
C GLY A 76 -2.62 -6.35 2.43
N VAL A 77 -3.54 -5.74 1.66
CA VAL A 77 -3.97 -6.32 0.36
C VAL A 77 -2.82 -6.37 -0.62
N SER A 78 -2.01 -5.31 -0.72
CA SER A 78 -0.79 -5.29 -1.53
C SER A 78 0.19 -6.39 -1.12
N THR A 79 0.36 -6.63 0.19
CA THR A 79 1.20 -7.74 0.71
C THR A 79 0.64 -9.11 0.33
N ALA A 80 -0.67 -9.33 0.47
CA ALA A 80 -1.30 -10.59 0.07
C ALA A 80 -1.13 -10.87 -1.43
N LEU A 81 -1.38 -9.87 -2.28
CA LEU A 81 -1.16 -9.98 -3.73
C LEU A 81 0.30 -10.25 -4.08
N THR A 82 1.24 -9.65 -3.33
CA THR A 82 2.67 -9.91 -3.50
C THR A 82 3.01 -11.36 -3.19
N VAL A 83 2.47 -11.94 -2.11
CA VAL A 83 2.63 -13.36 -1.79
C VAL A 83 2.07 -14.23 -2.92
N TYR A 84 0.87 -13.92 -3.41
CA TYR A 84 0.23 -14.74 -4.45
C TYR A 84 1.00 -14.73 -5.76
N ILE A 85 1.38 -13.55 -6.25
CA ILE A 85 2.08 -13.42 -7.52
C ILE A 85 3.53 -13.92 -7.41
N PHE A 86 4.14 -13.85 -6.22
CA PHE A 86 5.43 -14.48 -5.97
C PHE A 86 5.34 -16.00 -6.09
N VAL A 87 4.30 -16.62 -5.50
CA VAL A 87 4.08 -18.07 -5.64
C VAL A 87 3.86 -18.44 -7.10
N VAL A 88 3.09 -17.65 -7.87
CA VAL A 88 2.93 -17.85 -9.33
C VAL A 88 4.28 -17.90 -10.04
N GLY A 89 5.14 -16.91 -9.83
CA GLY A 89 6.47 -16.87 -10.46
C GLY A 89 7.39 -17.99 -10.00
N ALA A 90 7.40 -18.30 -8.70
CA ALA A 90 8.24 -19.36 -8.13
C ALA A 90 7.81 -20.75 -8.62
N VAL A 91 6.52 -21.08 -8.56
CA VAL A 91 5.99 -22.36 -9.06
C VAL A 91 6.25 -22.51 -10.55
N TYR A 92 6.06 -21.45 -11.33
CA TYR A 92 6.40 -21.49 -12.74
C TYR A 92 7.88 -21.79 -12.96
N PHE A 93 8.77 -21.02 -12.33
CA PHE A 93 10.21 -21.14 -12.52
C PHE A 93 10.73 -22.53 -12.14
N PHE A 94 10.33 -23.04 -10.97
CA PHE A 94 10.85 -24.32 -10.46
C PHE A 94 10.12 -25.55 -11.00
N LEU A 95 8.81 -25.46 -11.25
CA LEU A 95 7.97 -26.64 -11.52
C LEU A 95 7.37 -26.70 -12.92
N LEU A 96 7.12 -25.58 -13.60
CA LEU A 96 6.32 -25.58 -14.83
C LEU A 96 7.10 -25.18 -16.09
N ARG A 97 8.15 -24.36 -15.98
CA ARG A 97 8.83 -23.75 -17.13
C ARG A 97 9.42 -24.77 -18.13
N HIS A 98 9.76 -25.97 -17.67
CA HIS A 98 10.30 -27.03 -18.51
C HIS A 98 9.23 -27.90 -19.20
N LEU A 99 7.96 -27.75 -18.81
CA LEU A 99 6.85 -28.56 -19.33
C LEU A 99 6.26 -28.00 -20.64
N TRP A 100 6.51 -26.71 -20.92
CA TRP A 100 5.91 -26.01 -22.04
C TRP A 100 6.92 -25.04 -22.64
N THR A 101 7.06 -25.05 -23.98
CA THR A 101 8.02 -24.22 -24.72
C THR A 101 7.29 -23.31 -25.71
N PRO A 102 6.60 -22.26 -25.21
CA PRO A 102 5.83 -21.37 -26.07
C PRO A 102 6.73 -20.61 -27.05
N THR A 103 6.19 -20.28 -28.21
CA THR A 103 6.86 -19.46 -29.23
C THR A 103 5.99 -18.25 -29.61
N GLY A 104 6.57 -17.28 -30.33
CA GLY A 104 5.85 -16.08 -30.79
C GLY A 104 5.16 -15.32 -29.65
N LEU A 105 3.89 -14.95 -29.85
CA LEU A 105 3.10 -14.18 -28.88
C LEU A 105 2.85 -14.97 -27.58
N GLN A 106 2.66 -16.29 -27.64
CA GLN A 106 2.47 -17.11 -26.44
C GLN A 106 3.66 -16.99 -25.48
N ARG A 107 4.89 -16.91 -26.02
CA ARG A 107 6.09 -16.74 -25.19
C ARG A 107 6.10 -15.40 -24.48
N VAL A 108 5.75 -14.34 -25.20
CA VAL A 108 5.71 -12.98 -24.62
C VAL A 108 4.68 -12.92 -23.50
N VAL A 109 3.47 -13.45 -23.74
CA VAL A 109 2.40 -13.47 -22.74
C VAL A 109 2.78 -14.33 -21.53
N ASP A 110 3.35 -15.51 -21.76
CA ASP A 110 3.81 -16.41 -20.70
C ASP A 110 4.87 -15.76 -19.80
N GLU A 111 5.89 -15.10 -20.37
CA GLU A 111 6.89 -14.37 -19.60
C GLU A 111 6.30 -13.17 -18.85
N ILE A 112 5.30 -12.48 -19.42
CA ILE A 112 4.66 -11.38 -18.70
C ILE A 112 3.92 -11.91 -17.46
N LEU A 113 3.12 -12.96 -17.61
CA LEU A 113 2.31 -13.54 -16.53
C LEU A 113 3.15 -14.17 -15.42
N HIS A 114 4.29 -14.79 -15.76
CA HIS A 114 5.08 -15.60 -14.82
C HIS A 114 6.41 -14.99 -14.39
N SER A 115 6.94 -13.99 -15.11
CA SER A 115 8.22 -13.35 -14.80
C SER A 115 8.04 -11.85 -14.53
N VAL A 116 7.49 -11.10 -15.49
CA VAL A 116 7.43 -9.63 -15.43
C VAL A 116 6.50 -9.15 -14.32
N MET A 117 5.26 -9.65 -14.26
CA MET A 117 4.27 -9.22 -13.27
C MET A 117 4.69 -9.55 -11.83
N PRO A 118 5.22 -10.75 -11.50
CA PRO A 118 5.80 -11.02 -10.19
C PRO A 118 6.91 -10.04 -9.79
N VAL A 119 7.88 -9.79 -10.67
CA VAL A 119 9.00 -8.86 -10.38
C VAL A 119 8.49 -7.44 -10.19
N LEU A 120 7.59 -6.99 -11.06
CA LEU A 120 7.03 -5.64 -10.99
C LEU A 120 6.25 -5.44 -9.68
N MET A 121 5.45 -6.43 -9.25
CA MET A 121 4.75 -6.35 -7.97
C MET A 121 5.70 -6.33 -6.77
N LEU A 122 6.78 -7.12 -6.79
CA LEU A 122 7.80 -7.07 -5.74
C LEU A 122 8.46 -5.70 -5.65
N VAL A 123 8.89 -5.13 -6.79
CA VAL A 123 9.51 -3.81 -6.83
C VAL A 123 8.55 -2.74 -6.31
N TYR A 124 7.29 -2.79 -6.73
CA TYR A 124 6.26 -1.88 -6.23
C TYR A 124 6.06 -2.03 -4.72
N TRP A 125 5.97 -3.27 -4.24
CA TRP A 125 5.74 -3.55 -2.83
C TRP A 125 6.88 -3.02 -1.97
N PHE A 126 8.14 -3.36 -2.29
CA PHE A 126 9.31 -2.85 -1.57
C PHE A 126 9.43 -1.32 -1.61
N GLY A 127 9.09 -0.70 -2.75
CA GLY A 127 9.16 0.75 -2.94
C GLY A 127 8.15 1.53 -2.10
N PHE A 128 6.88 1.11 -2.12
CA PHE A 128 5.75 1.96 -1.69
C PHE A 128 4.83 1.35 -0.61
N GLU A 129 4.80 0.02 -0.48
CA GLU A 129 3.80 -0.66 0.35
C GLU A 129 4.40 -1.38 1.57
N ALA A 130 5.64 -1.86 1.50
CA ALA A 130 6.28 -2.69 2.52
C ALA A 130 6.32 -2.03 3.90
N LYS A 131 6.39 -0.69 3.94
CA LYS A 131 6.49 0.08 5.18
C LYS A 131 5.13 0.36 5.83
N ARG A 132 4.02 0.00 5.18
CA ARG A 132 2.68 0.15 5.75
C ARG A 132 2.46 -0.91 6.85
N PRO A 133 1.89 -0.55 8.00
CA PRO A 133 1.73 -1.49 9.09
C PRO A 133 0.68 -2.55 8.77
N VAL A 134 1.11 -3.81 8.73
CA VAL A 134 0.24 -4.98 8.60
C VAL A 134 0.21 -5.78 9.90
N ARG A 135 -0.99 -6.23 10.28
CA ARG A 135 -1.18 -7.09 11.46
C ARG A 135 -1.03 -8.56 11.05
N TRP A 136 -0.32 -9.35 11.86
CA TRP A 136 -0.16 -10.80 11.66
C TRP A 136 -1.51 -11.54 11.58
N THR A 137 -2.53 -11.03 12.29
CA THR A 137 -3.89 -11.57 12.30
C THR A 137 -4.61 -11.55 10.96
N LYS A 138 -4.06 -10.87 9.94
CA LYS A 138 -4.60 -10.88 8.58
C LYS A 138 -4.20 -12.12 7.77
N ILE A 139 -3.10 -12.79 8.13
CA ILE A 139 -2.57 -13.94 7.37
C ILE A 139 -3.63 -15.04 7.14
N PRO A 140 -4.41 -15.48 8.15
CA PRO A 140 -5.45 -16.50 7.91
C PRO A 140 -6.48 -16.11 6.84
N SER A 141 -6.88 -14.83 6.79
CA SER A 141 -7.82 -14.36 5.76
C SER A 141 -7.23 -14.38 4.35
N TRP A 142 -5.90 -14.27 4.22
CA TRP A 142 -5.23 -14.37 2.93
C TRP A 142 -5.19 -15.82 2.43
N LEU A 143 -5.07 -16.79 3.33
CA LEU A 143 -5.10 -18.21 2.97
C LEU A 143 -6.45 -18.68 2.43
N LEU A 144 -7.53 -17.92 2.63
CA LEU A 144 -8.86 -18.23 2.08
C LEU A 144 -8.86 -18.27 0.55
N PHE A 145 -8.12 -17.36 -0.11
CA PHE A 145 -8.06 -17.31 -1.57
C PHE A 145 -7.38 -18.55 -2.20
N PRO A 146 -6.12 -18.92 -1.85
CA PRO A 146 -5.49 -20.12 -2.39
C PRO A 146 -6.19 -21.41 -1.93
N THR A 147 -6.72 -21.46 -0.71
CA THR A 147 -7.47 -22.64 -0.23
C THR A 147 -8.79 -22.82 -0.99
N GLY A 148 -9.55 -21.73 -1.16
CA GLY A 148 -10.78 -21.75 -1.93
C GLY A 148 -10.54 -22.12 -3.39
N TYR A 149 -9.47 -21.62 -4.00
CA TYR A 149 -9.02 -22.03 -5.32
C TYR A 149 -8.71 -23.53 -5.38
N LEU A 150 -7.98 -24.07 -4.40
CA LEU A 150 -7.64 -25.50 -4.34
C LEU A 150 -8.90 -26.37 -4.26
N ILE A 151 -9.85 -26.00 -3.39
CA ILE A 151 -11.14 -26.70 -3.30
C ILE A 151 -11.86 -26.67 -4.65
N TYR A 152 -11.93 -25.51 -5.29
CA TYR A 152 -12.56 -25.35 -6.60
C TYR A 152 -11.94 -26.28 -7.66
N VAL A 153 -10.62 -26.26 -7.85
CA VAL A 153 -9.98 -27.06 -8.91
C VAL A 153 -10.04 -28.55 -8.62
N LEU A 154 -10.03 -28.98 -7.36
CA LEU A 154 -10.16 -30.38 -6.99
C LEU A 154 -11.57 -30.91 -7.25
N VAL A 155 -12.60 -30.16 -6.83
CA VAL A 155 -14.01 -30.50 -7.07
C VAL A 155 -14.31 -30.49 -8.56
N ARG A 156 -13.83 -29.48 -9.29
CA ARG A 156 -14.02 -29.40 -10.74
C ARG A 156 -13.35 -30.56 -11.45
N GLY A 157 -12.08 -30.80 -11.15
CA GLY A 157 -11.30 -31.83 -11.82
C GLY A 157 -11.88 -33.23 -11.65
N SER A 158 -12.60 -33.50 -10.55
CA SER A 158 -13.19 -34.82 -10.31
C SER A 158 -14.35 -35.18 -11.24
N TYR A 159 -15.01 -34.19 -11.87
CA TYR A 159 -16.07 -34.45 -12.85
C TYR A 159 -15.72 -33.97 -14.27
N ALA A 160 -14.78 -33.03 -14.41
CA ALA A 160 -14.33 -32.52 -15.71
C ALA A 160 -13.11 -33.27 -16.26
N GLU A 161 -12.53 -34.19 -15.48
CA GLU A 161 -11.34 -34.98 -15.80
C GLU A 161 -10.15 -34.14 -16.30
N TRP A 162 -10.08 -32.89 -15.81
CA TRP A 162 -9.05 -31.93 -16.20
C TRP A 162 -8.62 -31.10 -15.00
N TYR A 163 -7.31 -31.07 -14.77
CA TYR A 163 -6.66 -30.29 -13.73
C TYR A 163 -5.71 -29.28 -14.36
N PRO A 164 -5.65 -28.03 -13.87
CA PRO A 164 -4.82 -26.99 -14.46
C PRO A 164 -3.32 -27.23 -14.24
N TYR A 165 -2.95 -28.01 -13.22
CA TYR A 165 -1.54 -28.29 -12.91
C TYR A 165 -1.31 -29.76 -12.55
N PRO A 166 -0.16 -30.34 -12.93
CA PRO A 166 0.15 -31.74 -12.68
C PRO A 166 0.27 -32.07 -11.18
N PHE A 167 0.70 -31.11 -10.36
CA PHE A 167 0.87 -31.31 -8.92
C PHE A 167 -0.44 -31.31 -8.12
N VAL A 168 -1.58 -31.02 -8.75
CA VAL A 168 -2.92 -31.19 -8.16
C VAL A 168 -3.80 -32.16 -8.96
N ASP A 169 -3.20 -32.88 -9.92
CA ASP A 169 -3.92 -33.79 -10.82
C ASP A 169 -4.28 -35.09 -10.07
N ALA A 170 -5.48 -35.12 -9.48
CA ALA A 170 -5.94 -36.27 -8.69
C ALA A 170 -6.19 -37.52 -9.55
N ALA A 171 -6.27 -37.39 -10.88
CA ALA A 171 -6.36 -38.54 -11.77
C ALA A 171 -5.00 -39.24 -11.96
N LYS A 172 -3.88 -38.56 -11.68
CA LYS A 172 -2.52 -39.09 -11.85
C LYS A 172 -1.77 -39.34 -10.55
N LEU A 173 -2.14 -38.63 -9.48
CA LEU A 173 -1.45 -38.68 -8.21
C LEU A 173 -2.10 -39.68 -7.24
N SER A 174 -1.29 -40.39 -6.45
CA SER A 174 -1.80 -41.12 -5.30
C SER A 174 -2.37 -40.15 -4.24
N PRO A 175 -3.31 -40.60 -3.38
CA PRO A 175 -3.85 -39.75 -2.32
C PRO A 175 -2.78 -39.15 -1.39
N ALA A 176 -1.71 -39.90 -1.11
CA ALA A 176 -0.60 -39.43 -0.29
C ALA A 176 0.21 -38.31 -0.98
N GLN A 177 0.52 -38.46 -2.28
CA GLN A 177 1.22 -37.43 -3.05
C GLN A 177 0.37 -36.17 -3.20
N LEU A 178 -0.92 -36.32 -3.53
CA LEU A 178 -1.84 -35.20 -3.65
C LEU A 178 -1.97 -34.44 -2.31
N GLY A 179 -2.16 -35.17 -1.20
CA GLY A 179 -2.22 -34.58 0.14
C GLY A 179 -0.93 -33.85 0.52
N GLY A 180 0.23 -34.44 0.21
CA GLY A 180 1.54 -33.81 0.42
C GLY A 180 1.72 -32.53 -0.39
N ASN A 181 1.33 -32.53 -1.67
CA ASN A 181 1.40 -31.35 -2.53
C ASN A 181 0.48 -30.22 -2.04
N ILE A 182 -0.75 -30.54 -1.63
CA ILE A 182 -1.70 -29.57 -1.07
C ILE A 182 -1.14 -28.97 0.22
N PHE A 183 -0.67 -29.80 1.14
CA PHE A 183 -0.08 -29.35 2.41
C PHE A 183 1.14 -28.46 2.16
N GLY A 184 2.05 -28.88 1.28
CA GLY A 184 3.24 -28.11 0.92
C GLY A 184 2.90 -26.76 0.29
N LEU A 185 1.91 -26.71 -0.59
CA LEU A 185 1.49 -25.47 -1.25
C LEU A 185 0.84 -24.49 -0.26
N VAL A 186 -0.11 -24.94 0.55
CA VAL A 186 -0.74 -24.09 1.59
C VAL A 186 0.30 -23.63 2.61
N GLY A 187 1.21 -24.51 3.01
CA GLY A 187 2.34 -24.19 3.88
C GLY A 187 3.25 -23.11 3.27
N LEU A 188 3.56 -23.20 1.96
CA LEU A 188 4.36 -22.20 1.25
C LEU A 188 3.68 -20.82 1.29
N PHE A 189 2.37 -20.73 1.01
CA PHE A 189 1.62 -19.47 1.13
C PHE A 189 1.70 -18.89 2.55
N ALA A 190 1.52 -19.73 3.58
CA ALA A 190 1.59 -19.30 4.96
C ALA A 190 2.99 -18.78 5.33
N VAL A 191 4.05 -19.55 5.03
CA VAL A 191 5.45 -19.18 5.30
C VAL A 191 5.80 -17.86 4.62
N LEU A 192 5.46 -17.71 3.34
CA LEU A 192 5.70 -16.46 2.60
C LEU A 192 4.89 -15.29 3.16
N ALA A 193 3.63 -15.51 3.55
CA ALA A 193 2.84 -14.46 4.20
C ALA A 193 3.49 -13.98 5.50
N PHE A 194 4.00 -14.90 6.33
CA PHE A 194 4.77 -14.53 7.52
C PHE A 194 6.06 -13.78 7.15
N LEU A 195 6.79 -14.26 6.15
CA LEU A 195 8.03 -13.64 5.68
C LEU A 195 7.79 -12.19 5.22
N PHE A 196 6.85 -11.95 4.32
CA PHE A 196 6.58 -10.60 3.78
C PHE A 196 6.05 -9.64 4.85
N VAL A 197 5.20 -10.10 5.78
CA VAL A 197 4.77 -9.27 6.92
C VAL A 197 5.95 -8.96 7.84
N GLY A 198 6.85 -9.93 8.08
CA GLY A 198 8.06 -9.75 8.87
C GLY A 198 9.02 -8.74 8.26
N ILE A 199 9.31 -8.87 6.96
CA ILE A 199 10.11 -7.92 6.19
C ILE A 199 9.51 -6.51 6.30
N GLY A 200 8.20 -6.37 6.09
CA GLY A 200 7.55 -5.07 6.19
C GLY A 200 7.68 -4.43 7.58
N LYS A 201 7.55 -5.23 8.65
CA LYS A 201 7.77 -4.76 10.03
C LYS A 201 9.21 -4.35 10.29
N ILE A 202 10.19 -5.11 9.80
CA ILE A 202 11.62 -4.75 9.94
C ILE A 202 11.90 -3.44 9.20
N MET A 203 11.39 -3.29 7.97
CA MET A 203 11.54 -2.06 7.19
C MET A 203 10.86 -0.86 7.85
N ALA A 204 9.72 -1.05 8.49
CA ALA A 204 9.03 0.01 9.24
C ALA A 204 9.81 0.42 10.51
N ARG A 205 10.44 -0.53 11.21
CA ARG A 205 11.24 -0.29 12.43
C ARG A 205 12.58 0.41 12.19
N ARG A 206 13.16 0.32 10.99
CA ARG A 206 14.42 0.97 10.63
C ARG A 206 14.31 2.48 10.36
N ARG A 207 13.15 3.09 10.60
CA ARG A 207 12.94 4.54 10.47
C ARG A 207 13.38 5.24 11.75
N SER A 208 13.94 6.45 11.62
CA SER A 208 14.23 7.25 12.80
C SER A 208 12.91 7.63 13.50
N PRO A 209 12.88 7.69 14.85
CA PRO A 209 11.75 8.22 15.60
C PRO A 209 11.23 9.53 15.01
N GLY A 210 9.92 9.69 14.91
CA GLY A 210 9.30 10.95 14.47
C GLY A 210 9.41 11.30 12.97
N GLU A 211 10.02 10.46 12.14
CA GLU A 211 10.05 10.66 10.68
C GLU A 211 8.79 10.16 9.97
N PHE A 212 8.00 9.28 10.59
CA PHE A 212 6.82 8.69 9.97
C PHE A 212 5.70 8.42 10.98
N PHE A 213 4.50 8.84 10.63
CA PHE A 213 3.28 8.60 11.39
C PHE A 213 2.25 7.91 10.49
N TYR A 214 1.46 7.03 11.10
CA TYR A 214 0.38 6.30 10.44
C TYR A 214 -0.84 6.26 11.33
N MET A 215 -2.01 6.53 10.77
CA MET A 215 -3.28 6.32 11.46
C MET A 215 -4.45 6.06 10.52
N ILE A 216 -5.47 5.42 11.07
CA ILE A 216 -6.78 5.29 10.45
C ILE A 216 -7.74 6.26 11.13
N LEU A 217 -8.34 7.12 10.33
CA LEU A 217 -9.31 8.15 10.71
C LEU A 217 -10.69 7.72 10.19
N LYS A 218 -11.68 7.61 11.08
CA LYS A 218 -13.07 7.27 10.75
C LYS A 218 -13.81 8.49 10.19
N ALA A 219 -13.26 9.10 9.15
CA ALA A 219 -13.82 10.27 8.48
C ALA A 219 -13.54 10.18 6.95
N PRO A 220 -14.40 10.75 6.09
CA PRO A 220 -14.15 10.85 4.66
C PRO A 220 -12.88 11.66 4.35
N ARG A 221 -12.21 11.35 3.24
CA ARG A 221 -10.96 12.04 2.86
C ARG A 221 -11.11 13.54 2.76
N ALA A 222 -12.24 14.02 2.22
CA ALA A 222 -12.50 15.45 2.11
C ALA A 222 -12.56 16.16 3.45
N GLN A 223 -13.07 15.50 4.49
CA GLN A 223 -13.10 16.06 5.85
C GLN A 223 -11.70 16.10 6.48
N VAL A 224 -10.92 15.03 6.30
CA VAL A 224 -9.53 15.00 6.76
C VAL A 224 -8.68 16.05 6.02
N PHE A 225 -8.85 16.16 4.71
CA PHE A 225 -8.15 17.16 3.90
C PHE A 225 -8.49 18.58 4.35
N ARG A 226 -9.77 18.90 4.55
CA ARG A 226 -10.19 20.19 5.13
C ARG A 226 -9.54 20.45 6.49
N ALA A 227 -9.43 19.46 7.36
CA ALA A 227 -8.76 19.65 8.65
C ALA A 227 -7.25 19.94 8.53
N LEU A 228 -6.61 19.51 7.45
CA LEU A 228 -5.21 19.83 7.14
C LEU A 228 -5.03 21.20 6.48
N THR A 229 -6.11 21.80 5.96
CA THR A 229 -6.04 23.03 5.15
C THR A 229 -6.91 24.17 5.68
N ASP A 230 -7.62 23.97 6.78
CA ASP A 230 -8.41 25.01 7.44
C ASP A 230 -7.65 25.58 8.62
N ALA A 231 -7.51 26.91 8.65
CA ALA A 231 -6.74 27.60 9.68
C ALA A 231 -7.30 27.36 11.10
N GLN A 232 -8.63 27.28 11.25
CA GLN A 232 -9.25 27.05 12.56
C GLN A 232 -9.04 25.61 13.03
N ALA A 233 -9.06 24.64 12.11
CA ALA A 233 -8.73 23.25 12.41
C ALA A 233 -7.25 23.12 12.81
N ILE A 234 -6.33 23.69 12.04
CA ILE A 234 -4.89 23.69 12.33
C ILE A 234 -4.60 24.25 13.72
N ALA A 235 -5.23 25.38 14.09
CA ALA A 235 -5.08 25.99 15.42
C ALA A 235 -5.49 25.04 16.56
N ARG A 236 -6.45 24.14 16.32
CA ARG A 236 -6.97 23.21 17.34
C ARG A 236 -6.16 21.93 17.46
N TRP A 237 -5.72 21.36 16.33
CA TRP A 237 -5.10 20.03 16.36
C TRP A 237 -3.58 20.05 16.22
N ARG A 238 -2.98 21.00 15.47
CA ARG A 238 -1.53 21.04 15.19
C ARG A 238 -0.78 21.74 16.32
N VAL A 239 -0.98 21.22 17.53
CA VAL A 239 -0.38 21.73 18.77
C VAL A 239 -0.32 20.60 19.80
N PRO A 240 0.84 20.34 20.43
CA PRO A 240 0.97 19.36 21.50
C PRO A 240 0.11 19.69 22.74
N GLU A 241 0.06 18.78 23.73
CA GLU A 241 -0.52 19.11 25.03
C GLU A 241 0.35 20.12 25.79
N GLY A 242 -0.26 20.97 26.64
CA GLY A 242 0.43 22.03 27.38
C GLY A 242 0.85 23.25 26.56
N MET A 243 0.33 23.38 25.34
CA MET A 243 0.56 24.53 24.45
C MET A 243 -0.73 24.99 23.80
N ARG A 244 -0.77 26.27 23.41
CA ARG A 244 -1.80 26.84 22.52
C ARG A 244 -1.20 27.25 21.18
N SER A 245 -2.01 27.19 20.12
CA SER A 245 -1.60 27.60 18.77
C SER A 245 -2.15 28.98 18.43
N GLU A 246 -1.33 29.83 17.82
CA GLU A 246 -1.72 31.12 17.26
C GLU A 246 -1.37 31.15 15.77
N ILE A 247 -2.37 31.38 14.92
CA ILE A 247 -2.22 31.44 13.47
C ILE A 247 -2.07 32.90 13.05
N HIS A 248 -0.90 33.26 12.51
CA HIS A 248 -0.60 34.62 12.08
C HIS A 248 -0.90 34.82 10.58
N GLU A 249 -0.60 33.82 9.77
CA GLU A 249 -0.84 33.77 8.33
C GLU A 249 -1.21 32.32 7.96
N PHE A 250 -2.20 32.12 7.09
CA PHE A 250 -2.53 30.79 6.56
C PHE A 250 -3.28 30.88 5.23
N GLU A 251 -2.55 30.76 4.13
CA GLU A 251 -3.11 30.77 2.78
C GLU A 251 -3.31 29.33 2.27
N ALA A 252 -4.53 28.81 2.41
CA ALA A 252 -4.90 27.44 2.05
C ALA A 252 -5.02 27.20 0.53
N ARG A 253 -3.90 27.32 -0.19
CA ARG A 253 -3.84 27.19 -1.65
C ARG A 253 -2.45 26.69 -2.10
N PRO A 254 -2.31 26.14 -3.32
CA PRO A 254 -1.00 25.80 -3.86
C PRO A 254 -0.03 26.99 -3.83
N GLY A 255 1.16 26.81 -3.25
CA GLY A 255 2.16 27.88 -3.07
C GLY A 255 1.84 28.89 -1.97
N GLY A 256 0.68 28.78 -1.29
CA GLY A 256 0.30 29.65 -0.19
C GLY A 256 1.25 29.49 1.00
N ARG A 257 1.39 30.57 1.78
CA ARG A 257 2.26 30.63 2.96
C ARG A 257 1.48 30.48 4.25
N PHE A 258 2.17 30.12 5.31
CA PHE A 258 1.65 30.13 6.66
C PHE A 258 2.72 30.54 7.67
N ARG A 259 2.26 31.07 8.81
CA ARG A 259 3.09 31.38 9.97
C ARG A 259 2.31 31.09 11.24
N ILE A 260 2.87 30.26 12.11
CA ILE A 260 2.20 29.71 13.29
C ILE A 260 3.14 29.79 14.49
N SER A 261 2.61 30.17 15.65
CA SER A 261 3.32 30.10 16.93
C SER A 261 2.65 29.07 17.85
N LEU A 262 3.45 28.18 18.44
CA LEU A 262 3.04 27.32 19.54
C LEU A 262 3.53 27.97 20.84
N ILE A 263 2.61 28.37 21.70
CA ILE A 263 2.90 29.11 22.93
C ILE A 263 2.79 28.14 24.11
N TYR A 264 3.84 28.07 24.92
CA TYR A 264 3.91 27.21 26.10
C TYR A 264 2.99 27.76 27.20
N GLU A 265 2.17 26.90 27.81
CA GLU A 265 1.29 27.31 28.92
C GLU A 265 2.04 27.36 30.27
N GLN A 266 3.13 26.60 30.39
CA GLN A 266 4.02 26.59 31.56
C GLN A 266 5.29 27.40 31.28
N LYS A 267 5.71 28.21 32.25
CA LYS A 267 6.84 29.16 32.09
C LYS A 267 8.22 28.51 32.18
N ASP A 268 8.31 27.25 32.61
CA ASP A 268 9.58 26.58 32.93
C ASP A 268 10.20 25.86 31.71
N LEU A 269 9.55 25.93 30.54
CA LEU A 269 10.03 25.35 29.29
C LEU A 269 10.49 26.46 28.35
N ALA A 270 11.76 26.42 27.94
CA ALA A 270 12.29 27.31 26.93
C ALA A 270 11.80 26.88 25.53
N GLY A 271 11.19 27.80 24.79
CA GLY A 271 10.85 27.61 23.38
C GLY A 271 12.06 27.70 22.46
N LYS A 272 11.87 27.28 21.21
CA LYS A 272 12.87 27.26 20.13
C LYS A 272 13.04 28.62 19.45
N SER A 273 12.01 29.46 19.49
CA SER A 273 12.02 30.79 18.85
C SER A 273 12.13 31.93 19.85
N SER A 274 11.48 31.80 20.99
CA SER A 274 11.60 32.70 22.13
C SER A 274 11.49 31.88 23.42
N GLU A 275 11.65 32.53 24.57
CA GLU A 275 11.56 31.88 25.89
C GLU A 275 10.26 31.08 26.07
N HIS A 276 9.14 31.49 25.44
CA HIS A 276 7.83 30.87 25.64
C HIS A 276 7.11 30.49 24.34
N ALA A 277 7.80 30.46 23.19
CA ALA A 277 7.16 30.10 21.93
C ALA A 277 8.08 29.39 20.93
N ASP A 278 7.47 28.48 20.17
CA ASP A 278 8.00 27.90 18.93
C ASP A 278 7.25 28.53 17.76
N THR A 279 7.90 29.45 17.05
CA THR A 279 7.33 30.06 15.84
C THR A 279 7.98 29.48 14.60
N TYR A 280 7.16 29.13 13.64
CA TYR A 280 7.62 28.63 12.35
C TYR A 280 6.78 29.22 11.23
N HIS A 281 7.42 29.38 10.08
CA HIS A 281 6.75 29.76 8.86
C HIS A 281 6.97 28.69 7.79
N GLY A 282 6.16 28.72 6.74
CA GLY A 282 6.28 27.74 5.69
C GLY A 282 5.41 28.02 4.48
N ARG A 283 5.39 27.05 3.57
CA ARG A 283 4.64 27.09 2.31
C ARG A 283 4.11 25.72 1.91
N PHE A 284 3.02 25.71 1.16
CA PHE A 284 2.51 24.52 0.49
C PHE A 284 3.27 24.27 -0.82
N GLN A 285 4.17 23.29 -0.82
CA GLN A 285 4.98 22.91 -1.98
C GLN A 285 4.23 22.04 -2.99
N GLU A 286 3.42 21.09 -2.53
CA GLU A 286 2.59 20.24 -3.38
C GLU A 286 1.19 20.12 -2.79
N TRP A 287 0.18 20.22 -3.64
CA TRP A 287 -1.22 20.19 -3.25
C TRP A 287 -2.02 19.33 -4.22
N LEU A 288 -2.43 18.15 -3.77
CA LEU A 288 -3.34 17.28 -4.48
C LEU A 288 -4.59 17.11 -3.62
N GLU A 289 -5.66 17.78 -4.04
CA GLU A 289 -6.94 17.80 -3.35
C GLU A 289 -7.36 16.39 -2.89
N ASN A 290 -7.64 16.24 -1.59
CA ASN A 290 -8.06 14.99 -0.93
C ASN A 290 -7.07 13.82 -0.98
N GLU A 291 -5.84 14.01 -1.48
CA GLU A 291 -4.84 12.96 -1.66
C GLU A 291 -3.51 13.24 -0.97
N LYS A 292 -3.00 14.46 -1.10
CA LYS A 292 -1.63 14.76 -0.67
C LYS A 292 -1.42 16.24 -0.41
N ILE A 293 -0.70 16.54 0.66
CA ILE A 293 -0.17 17.86 0.96
C ILE A 293 1.33 17.70 1.26
N VAL A 294 2.17 18.54 0.66
CA VAL A 294 3.57 18.70 1.04
C VAL A 294 3.77 20.13 1.50
N GLU A 295 4.20 20.27 2.74
CA GLU A 295 4.56 21.53 3.37
C GLU A 295 6.07 21.58 3.58
N VAL A 296 6.63 22.77 3.43
CA VAL A 296 8.01 23.06 3.80
C VAL A 296 7.97 24.14 4.87
N SER A 297 8.56 23.87 6.02
CA SER A 297 8.54 24.78 7.17
C SER A 297 9.92 24.95 7.78
N GLU A 298 10.19 26.12 8.35
CA GLU A 298 11.42 26.44 9.08
C GLU A 298 11.08 27.20 10.36
N PHE A 299 11.82 26.92 11.44
CA PHE A 299 11.68 27.64 12.70
C PHE A 299 12.28 29.05 12.59
N GLU A 300 11.56 30.03 13.13
CA GLU A 300 12.10 31.37 13.34
C GLU A 300 12.99 31.33 14.58
N SER A 301 14.28 31.03 14.41
CA SER A 301 15.23 30.93 15.52
C SER A 301 16.59 31.53 15.17
N GLU A 302 17.21 32.19 16.15
CA GLU A 302 18.60 32.65 16.05
C GLU A 302 19.60 31.51 16.28
N ASP A 303 19.19 30.44 16.99
CA ASP A 303 20.03 29.28 17.23
C ASP A 303 20.27 28.49 15.92
N PRO A 304 21.53 28.35 15.46
CA PRO A 304 21.86 27.57 14.27
C PRO A 304 21.39 26.11 14.31
N GLY A 305 21.18 25.55 15.51
CA GLY A 305 20.69 24.18 15.71
C GLY A 305 19.26 23.97 15.21
N PHE A 306 18.42 25.01 15.19
CA PHE A 306 17.03 24.92 14.74
C PHE A 306 16.80 25.41 13.30
N LYS A 307 17.86 25.88 12.61
CA LYS A 307 17.79 26.30 11.22
C LYS A 307 17.68 25.11 10.25
N GLY A 308 17.06 25.36 9.11
CA GLY A 308 16.89 24.40 8.03
C GLY A 308 15.43 24.08 7.74
N GLU A 309 15.14 23.87 6.46
CA GLU A 309 13.81 23.47 6.00
C GLU A 309 13.49 22.02 6.39
N MET A 310 12.38 21.85 7.09
CA MET A 310 11.74 20.56 7.31
C MET A 310 10.61 20.37 6.29
N VAL A 311 10.58 19.21 5.63
CA VAL A 311 9.54 18.84 4.67
C VAL A 311 8.56 17.88 5.33
N MET A 312 7.30 18.28 5.45
CA MET A 312 6.21 17.45 5.95
C MET A 312 5.34 17.00 4.79
N THR A 313 5.13 15.69 4.63
CA THR A 313 4.24 15.15 3.59
C THR A 313 3.10 14.37 4.23
N TYR A 314 1.87 14.82 4.03
CA TYR A 314 0.65 14.09 4.36
C TYR A 314 0.12 13.40 3.12
N ARG A 315 -0.21 12.11 3.22
CA ARG A 315 -0.94 11.35 2.18
C ARG A 315 -2.22 10.77 2.76
N LEU A 316 -3.30 10.89 2.00
CA LEU A 316 -4.64 10.42 2.34
C LEU A 316 -5.06 9.35 1.36
N ARG A 317 -5.51 8.21 1.89
CA ARG A 317 -6.05 7.11 1.08
C ARG A 317 -7.39 6.66 1.64
N ALA A 318 -8.39 6.54 0.76
CA ALA A 318 -9.70 6.08 1.15
C ALA A 318 -9.64 4.57 1.38
N ILE A 319 -10.05 4.15 2.56
CA ILE A 319 -10.19 2.76 2.95
C ILE A 319 -11.62 2.55 3.44
N PRO A 320 -12.14 1.33 3.48
CA PRO A 320 -13.54 1.12 3.86
C PRO A 320 -13.83 1.46 5.33
N GLU A 321 -12.81 1.52 6.19
CA GLU A 321 -12.90 2.02 7.57
C GLU A 321 -12.88 3.56 7.68
N GLY A 322 -12.63 4.29 6.59
CA GLY A 322 -12.52 5.75 6.55
C GLY A 322 -11.33 6.24 5.70
N THR A 323 -10.38 6.92 6.32
CA THR A 323 -9.18 7.46 5.68
C THR A 323 -7.92 6.95 6.36
N GLU A 324 -7.03 6.33 5.59
CA GLU A 324 -5.65 6.11 5.99
C GLU A 324 -4.87 7.42 5.81
N LEU A 325 -4.24 7.90 6.87
CA LEU A 325 -3.30 9.02 6.86
C LEU A 325 -1.89 8.48 7.10
N THR A 326 -0.96 8.82 6.21
CA THR A 326 0.48 8.74 6.49
C THR A 326 1.08 10.13 6.49
N ALA A 327 1.87 10.47 7.50
CA ALA A 327 2.66 11.69 7.55
C ALA A 327 4.16 11.33 7.58
N THR A 328 5.00 12.03 6.82
CA THR A 328 6.47 11.91 6.91
C THR A 328 7.11 13.25 7.18
N HIS A 329 8.09 13.30 8.06
CA HIS A 329 8.94 14.48 8.28
C HIS A 329 10.35 14.15 7.79
N ALA A 330 10.89 15.00 6.92
CA ALA A 330 12.24 14.88 6.41
C ALA A 330 13.00 16.19 6.65
N GLY A 331 14.29 16.10 6.94
CA GLY A 331 15.12 17.28 7.22
C GLY A 331 14.85 17.90 8.59
N LEU A 332 14.67 17.08 9.64
CA LEU A 332 14.64 17.61 11.00
C LEU A 332 15.94 18.42 11.27
N PRO A 333 15.84 19.66 11.76
CA PRO A 333 17.01 20.42 12.22
C PRO A 333 17.80 19.65 13.28
N ARG A 334 19.12 19.83 13.30
CA ARG A 334 20.04 19.04 14.17
C ARG A 334 19.78 19.23 15.66
N GLY A 335 19.24 20.38 16.05
CA GLY A 335 18.86 20.69 17.43
C GLY A 335 17.58 19.99 17.90
N ILE A 336 16.79 19.41 16.99
CA ILE A 336 15.56 18.69 17.33
C ILE A 336 15.85 17.21 17.48
N LYS A 337 15.67 16.71 18.70
CA LYS A 337 15.75 15.27 18.94
C LYS A 337 14.59 14.56 18.23
N PRO A 338 14.85 13.49 17.47
CA PRO A 338 13.80 12.72 16.79
C PRO A 338 12.65 12.28 17.71
N GLU A 339 12.97 11.91 18.96
CA GLU A 339 12.02 11.46 19.98
C GLU A 339 11.08 12.58 20.44
N ASP A 340 11.60 13.80 20.61
CA ASP A 340 10.80 14.97 21.01
C ASP A 340 9.81 15.35 19.91
N ASN A 341 10.26 15.30 18.65
CA ASN A 341 9.39 15.49 17.50
C ASN A 341 8.33 14.36 17.39
N GLU A 342 8.69 13.11 17.64
CA GLU A 342 7.74 12.00 17.68
C GLU A 342 6.65 12.22 18.75
N ALA A 343 7.05 12.59 19.96
CA ALA A 343 6.13 12.83 21.07
C ALA A 343 5.15 14.00 20.75
N GLY A 344 5.69 15.14 20.31
CA GLY A 344 4.89 16.34 19.96
C GLY A 344 3.86 16.06 18.87
N TRP A 345 4.25 15.36 17.81
CA TRP A 345 3.36 15.01 16.72
C TRP A 345 2.40 13.89 17.04
N THR A 346 2.77 12.94 17.89
CA THR A 346 1.84 11.90 18.37
C THR A 346 0.65 12.54 19.10
N MET A 347 0.92 13.50 20.00
CA MET A 347 -0.12 14.27 20.69
C MET A 347 -0.99 15.08 19.70
N SER A 348 -0.35 15.81 18.78
CA SER A 348 -1.06 16.63 17.79
C SER A 348 -1.95 15.79 16.86
N LEU A 349 -1.46 14.66 16.37
CA LEU A 349 -2.23 13.75 15.50
C LEU A 349 -3.37 13.06 16.27
N ALA A 350 -3.23 12.82 17.57
CA ALA A 350 -4.34 12.35 18.40
C ALA A 350 -5.48 13.39 18.45
N LYS A 351 -5.14 14.69 18.55
CA LYS A 351 -6.13 15.78 18.45
C LYS A 351 -6.76 15.83 17.05
N LEU A 352 -5.98 15.65 15.98
CA LEU A 352 -6.52 15.59 14.60
C LEU A 352 -7.57 14.48 14.49
N LYS A 353 -7.24 13.28 14.99
CA LYS A 353 -8.16 12.15 15.01
C LYS A 353 -9.45 12.47 15.75
N ALA A 354 -9.35 13.03 16.96
CA ALA A 354 -10.52 13.42 17.72
C ALA A 354 -11.36 14.52 17.01
N PHE A 355 -10.71 15.46 16.34
CA PHE A 355 -11.36 16.55 15.60
C PHE A 355 -12.19 16.01 14.42
N VAL A 356 -11.59 15.17 13.57
CA VAL A 356 -12.26 14.68 12.36
C VAL A 356 -13.29 13.58 12.63
N GLU A 357 -13.19 12.83 13.71
CA GLU A 357 -14.15 11.75 14.02
C GLU A 357 -15.40 12.24 14.77
N ARG A 358 -15.40 13.49 15.25
CA ARG A 358 -16.55 14.11 15.94
C ARG A 358 -17.36 15.06 15.05
N SER A 359 -16.82 15.46 13.90
CA SER A 359 -17.39 16.51 13.04
C SER A 359 -18.29 15.97 11.95
#